data_AF-A0A4Z2FR92-F1
#
_entry.id   AF-A0A4Z2FR92-F1
#
_cell.length_a   1.000
_cell.length_b   1.000
_cell.length_c   1.000
_cell.angle_alpha   90.00
_cell.angle_beta   90.00
_cell.angle_gamma   90.00
#
_symmetry.space_group_name_H-M   'P 1'
#
loop_
_entity.id
_entity.type
_entity.pdbx_description
1 polymer ?
#
loop_
_entity_poly.entity_id
_entity_poly.type
_entity_poly.pdbx_seq_one_letter_code
_entity_poly.pdbx_strand_id
1 'polypeptide(L)'
;MRHWEKHTCVTFTERTTEESYIVFTYRPCGCCSYVGRRGGGPQAISIGKNCDKFGIVVHELGHVIGFWHEHTRPDRDEHVSIIRDNIQPGQEYNFLKMEPGEVDSLGEVYDFGSIMHYARNTFSRGIFLDTILPRYDVNGVRPPIGQRTRLSKGDIAQARKLYKCARCGDSLQESAGNFSSPGYPNGYSAYAHCVWRISVTPGEKVSDGK
;
A
#
# COMPACT_ATOMS: atom_id res chain seq x y z
N MET A 1 4.17 6.23 7.21
CA MET A 1 4.87 5.12 7.87
C MET A 1 3.97 4.44 8.89
N ARG A 2 3.63 5.06 10.05
CA ARG A 2 2.73 4.45 11.07
C ARG A 2 1.46 3.77 10.55
N HIS A 3 0.80 4.34 9.53
CA HIS A 3 -0.39 3.72 8.94
C HIS A 3 -0.13 2.33 8.33
N TRP A 4 1.03 2.12 7.70
CA TRP A 4 1.46 0.82 7.21
C TRP A 4 1.82 -0.11 8.39
N GLU A 5 2.53 0.38 9.41
CA GLU A 5 2.96 -0.41 10.58
C GLU A 5 1.81 -0.87 11.46
N LYS A 6 0.75 -0.06 11.55
CA LYS A 6 -0.46 -0.40 12.29
C LYS A 6 -1.21 -1.57 11.65
N HIS A 7 -1.29 -1.59 10.32
CA HIS A 7 -2.11 -2.56 9.62
C HIS A 7 -1.33 -3.78 9.12
N THR A 8 0.00 -3.71 9.07
CA THR A 8 0.85 -4.79 8.55
C THR A 8 1.96 -5.14 9.54
N CYS A 9 2.82 -6.09 9.18
CA CYS A 9 4.03 -6.38 9.94
C CYS A 9 5.27 -5.62 9.44
N VAL A 10 5.12 -4.74 8.45
CA VAL A 10 6.20 -3.86 7.97
C VAL A 10 6.52 -2.84 9.05
N THR A 11 7.80 -2.56 9.25
CA THR A 11 8.31 -1.56 10.20
C THR A 11 9.22 -0.58 9.49
N PHE A 12 9.14 0.69 9.85
CA PHE A 12 10.02 1.74 9.37
C PHE A 12 10.91 2.22 10.53
N THR A 13 12.20 1.98 10.41
CA THR A 13 13.19 2.38 11.41
C THR A 13 14.07 3.50 10.85
N GLU A 14 14.47 4.42 11.71
CA GLU A 14 15.50 5.39 11.35
C GLU A 14 16.79 4.66 11.00
N ARG A 15 17.36 5.01 9.85
CA ARG A 15 18.57 4.38 9.35
C ARG A 15 19.74 4.74 10.25
N THR A 16 20.58 3.75 10.55
CA THR A 16 21.88 3.91 11.17
C THR A 16 22.98 3.62 10.14
N THR A 17 23.36 2.36 9.97
CA THR A 17 24.45 1.89 9.10
C THR A 17 23.95 1.05 7.93
N GLU A 18 22.64 0.85 7.78
CA GLU A 18 22.07 -0.02 6.75
C GLU A 18 22.42 0.49 5.34
N GLU A 19 22.82 -0.41 4.46
CA GLU A 19 23.20 -0.07 3.09
C GLU A 19 21.99 0.36 2.25
N SER A 20 20.87 -0.35 2.38
CA SER A 20 19.64 -0.10 1.64
C SER A 20 18.62 0.63 2.51
N TYR A 21 18.17 1.80 2.06
CA TYR A 21 17.24 2.63 2.82
C TYR A 21 16.45 3.55 1.89
N ILE A 22 15.30 4.00 2.37
CA ILE A 22 14.49 5.00 1.68
C ILE A 22 14.89 6.41 2.14
N VAL A 23 14.83 7.37 1.23
CA VAL A 23 15.06 8.79 1.53
C VAL A 23 13.95 9.62 0.94
N PHE A 24 13.21 10.33 1.79
CA PHE A 24 12.28 11.36 1.35
C PHE A 24 13.06 12.55 0.80
N THR A 25 12.79 12.91 -0.45
CA THR A 25 13.52 13.97 -1.16
C THR A 25 12.58 14.71 -2.09
N TYR A 26 12.98 15.90 -2.54
CA TYR A 26 12.25 16.65 -3.55
C TYR A 26 12.88 16.40 -4.93
N ARG A 27 12.14 15.82 -5.88
CA ARG A 27 12.62 15.60 -7.26
C ARG A 27 11.65 16.14 -8.32
N PRO A 28 12.14 16.40 -9.55
CA PRO A 28 11.31 16.91 -10.65
C PRO A 28 10.19 15.96 -11.14
N CYS A 29 10.26 14.67 -10.84
CA CYS A 29 9.24 13.68 -11.25
C CYS A 29 7.87 13.89 -10.59
N GLY A 30 7.75 14.81 -9.61
CA GLY A 30 6.54 14.99 -8.81
C GLY A 30 6.48 14.01 -7.65
N CYS A 31 5.46 13.15 -7.62
CA CYS A 31 5.34 12.06 -6.65
C CYS A 31 5.75 10.76 -7.36
N CYS A 32 6.90 10.19 -6.97
CA CYS A 32 7.39 8.96 -7.57
C CYS A 32 8.28 8.18 -6.60
N SER A 33 8.23 6.84 -6.71
CA SER A 33 9.11 5.93 -5.98
C SER A 33 9.43 4.68 -6.80
N TYR A 34 10.53 4.02 -6.44
CA TYR A 34 10.87 2.72 -6.99
C TYR A 34 10.01 1.63 -6.35
N VAL A 35 9.64 0.60 -7.12
CA VAL A 35 8.84 -0.50 -6.60
C VAL A 35 9.73 -1.55 -5.94
N GLY A 36 9.51 -1.80 -4.65
CA GLY A 36 10.27 -2.74 -3.85
C GLY A 36 11.64 -2.22 -3.42
N ARG A 37 12.43 -3.13 -2.81
CA ARG A 37 13.80 -2.85 -2.37
C ARG A 37 14.76 -2.93 -3.55
N ARG A 38 15.34 -1.79 -3.94
CA ARG A 38 16.34 -1.75 -5.03
C ARG A 38 17.65 -2.46 -4.67
N GLY A 39 18.08 -2.35 -3.42
CA GLY A 39 19.39 -2.86 -2.96
C GLY A 39 20.56 -1.94 -3.32
N GLY A 40 21.71 -2.16 -2.66
CA GLY A 40 22.99 -1.50 -3.01
C GLY A 40 23.03 0.02 -2.82
N GLY A 41 22.20 0.59 -1.94
CA GLY A 41 22.23 2.03 -1.63
C GLY A 41 20.86 2.67 -1.36
N PRO A 42 20.80 4.01 -1.31
CA PRO A 42 19.55 4.74 -1.12
C PRO A 42 18.60 4.60 -2.31
N GLN A 43 17.30 4.50 -2.01
CA GLN A 43 16.22 4.73 -2.96
C GLN A 43 15.39 5.94 -2.55
N ALA A 44 15.10 6.82 -3.50
CA ALA A 44 14.36 8.04 -3.24
C ALA A 44 12.84 7.82 -3.28
N ILE A 45 12.14 8.46 -2.34
CA ILE A 45 10.72 8.77 -2.47
C ILE A 45 10.64 10.26 -2.77
N SER A 46 10.19 10.62 -3.96
CA SER A 46 9.98 12.03 -4.31
C SER A 46 8.66 12.52 -3.71
N ILE A 47 8.75 13.50 -2.82
CA ILE A 47 7.59 14.24 -2.31
C ILE A 47 7.68 15.67 -2.85
N GLY A 48 7.17 15.85 -4.06
CA GLY A 48 7.11 17.15 -4.73
C GLY A 48 6.02 18.08 -4.19
N LYS A 49 5.84 19.22 -4.86
CA LYS A 49 4.76 20.17 -4.55
C LYS A 49 3.39 19.48 -4.73
N ASN A 50 2.52 19.58 -3.74
CA ASN A 50 1.20 18.91 -3.66
C ASN A 50 1.24 17.37 -3.45
N CYS A 51 2.40 16.78 -3.17
CA CYS A 51 2.57 15.35 -2.88
C CYS A 51 2.63 15.02 -1.37
N ASP A 52 2.59 16.04 -0.51
CA ASP A 52 2.78 15.95 0.94
C ASP A 52 1.52 15.53 1.71
N LYS A 53 0.40 15.32 1.00
CA LYS A 53 -0.83 14.81 1.59
C LYS A 53 -0.63 13.37 2.07
N PHE A 54 -1.19 13.07 3.25
CA PHE A 54 -1.12 11.76 3.90
C PHE A 54 -1.32 10.58 2.94
N GLY A 55 -2.41 10.55 2.19
CA GLY A 55 -2.72 9.41 1.30
C GLY A 55 -1.77 9.27 0.11
N ILE A 56 -1.14 10.35 -0.35
CA ILE A 56 -0.11 10.29 -1.40
C ILE A 56 1.14 9.65 -0.82
N VAL A 57 1.57 10.07 0.38
CA VAL A 57 2.72 9.43 1.05
C VAL A 57 2.43 7.94 1.35
N VAL A 58 1.20 7.57 1.72
CA VAL A 58 0.81 6.16 1.88
C VAL A 58 0.94 5.38 0.57
N HIS A 59 0.54 5.98 -0.56
CA HIS A 59 0.69 5.40 -1.90
C HIS A 59 2.17 5.21 -2.28
N GLU A 60 3.02 6.23 -2.11
CA GLU A 60 4.44 6.12 -2.41
C GLU A 60 5.14 5.06 -1.54
N LEU A 61 4.72 4.92 -0.29
CA LEU A 61 5.17 3.83 0.57
C LEU A 61 4.66 2.46 0.09
N GLY A 62 3.51 2.40 -0.56
CA GLY A 62 3.01 1.20 -1.26
C GLY A 62 3.98 0.72 -2.34
N HIS A 63 4.53 1.65 -3.14
CA HIS A 63 5.60 1.33 -4.07
C HIS A 63 6.83 0.78 -3.37
N VAL A 64 7.30 1.43 -2.30
CA VAL A 64 8.48 0.98 -1.53
C VAL A 64 8.34 -0.47 -1.03
N ILE A 65 7.15 -0.86 -0.56
CA ILE A 65 6.93 -2.22 -0.05
C ILE A 65 6.74 -3.26 -1.18
N GLY A 66 6.70 -2.84 -2.45
CA GLY A 66 6.69 -3.74 -3.59
C GLY A 66 5.40 -3.77 -4.41
N PHE A 67 4.48 -2.82 -4.22
CA PHE A 67 3.25 -2.79 -5.01
C PHE A 67 3.36 -1.90 -6.24
N TRP A 68 3.00 -2.47 -7.39
CA TRP A 68 2.69 -1.73 -8.61
C TRP A 68 1.28 -1.11 -8.52
N HIS A 69 0.89 -0.34 -9.52
CA HIS A 69 -0.48 0.18 -9.59
C HIS A 69 -1.49 -0.93 -9.87
N GLU A 70 -2.64 -0.90 -9.19
CA GLU A 70 -3.65 -1.96 -9.32
C GLU A 70 -4.14 -2.14 -10.78
N HIS A 71 -4.23 -1.06 -11.56
CA HIS A 71 -4.65 -1.11 -12.97
C HIS A 71 -3.61 -1.67 -13.94
N THR A 72 -2.41 -2.01 -13.47
CA THR A 72 -1.38 -2.67 -14.27
C THR A 72 -1.31 -4.17 -14.02
N ARG A 73 -2.16 -4.74 -13.16
CA ARG A 73 -2.23 -6.19 -12.98
C ARG A 73 -2.45 -6.93 -14.32
N PRO A 74 -1.90 -8.14 -14.51
CA PRO A 74 -2.10 -8.92 -15.73
C PRO A 74 -3.57 -9.22 -16.06
N ASP A 75 -4.39 -9.43 -15.03
CA ASP A 75 -5.84 -9.72 -15.08
C ASP A 75 -6.73 -8.46 -15.16
N ARG A 76 -6.16 -7.25 -15.14
CA ARG A 76 -6.92 -6.00 -15.01
C ARG A 76 -8.00 -5.81 -16.09
N ASP A 77 -7.81 -6.35 -17.29
CA ASP A 77 -8.77 -6.22 -18.38
C ASP A 77 -10.09 -6.98 -18.10
N GLU A 78 -10.15 -7.85 -17.11
CA GLU A 78 -11.40 -8.47 -16.63
C GLU A 78 -12.21 -7.50 -15.74
N HIS A 79 -11.56 -6.46 -15.21
CA HIS A 79 -12.10 -5.61 -14.15
C HIS A 79 -12.26 -4.15 -14.57
N VAL A 80 -11.38 -3.64 -15.42
CA VAL A 80 -11.42 -2.27 -15.93
C VAL A 80 -11.22 -2.22 -17.44
N SER A 81 -11.80 -1.22 -18.07
CA SER A 81 -11.53 -0.84 -19.46
C SER A 81 -10.66 0.40 -19.49
N ILE A 82 -9.59 0.36 -20.29
CA ILE A 82 -8.75 1.52 -20.58
C ILE A 82 -9.26 2.22 -21.83
N ILE A 83 -9.70 3.47 -21.68
CA ILE A 83 -10.20 4.29 -22.79
C ILE A 83 -9.01 5.04 -23.40
N ARG A 84 -8.30 4.37 -24.32
CA ARG A 84 -7.04 4.86 -24.89
C ARG A 84 -7.18 6.24 -25.56
N ASP A 85 -8.29 6.48 -26.24
CA ASP A 85 -8.58 7.75 -26.93
C ASP A 85 -8.64 8.96 -25.99
N ASN A 86 -8.81 8.73 -24.68
CA ASN A 86 -8.85 9.78 -23.67
C ASN A 86 -7.52 10.02 -22.97
N ILE A 87 -6.50 9.18 -23.20
CA ILE A 87 -5.18 9.34 -22.60
C ILE A 87 -4.45 10.51 -23.27
N GLN A 88 -3.73 11.31 -22.48
CA GLN A 88 -2.84 12.34 -23.00
C GLN A 88 -1.76 11.72 -23.91
N PRO A 89 -1.48 12.28 -25.10
CA PRO A 89 -0.44 11.76 -25.97
C PRO A 89 0.91 11.62 -25.26
N GLY A 90 1.52 10.44 -25.34
CA GLY A 90 2.79 10.12 -24.70
C GLY A 90 2.68 9.60 -23.26
N GLN A 91 1.47 9.46 -22.70
CA GLN A 91 1.23 8.91 -21.35
C GLN A 91 0.67 7.48 -21.38
N GLU A 92 0.54 6.86 -22.55
CA GLU A 92 -0.07 5.53 -22.75
C GLU A 92 0.71 4.42 -22.04
N TYR A 93 2.03 4.59 -21.87
CA TYR A 93 2.90 3.63 -21.21
C TYR A 93 2.50 3.40 -19.73
N ASN A 94 1.91 4.40 -19.06
CA ASN A 94 1.43 4.28 -17.68
C ASN A 94 0.27 3.28 -17.54
N PHE A 95 -0.35 2.87 -18.64
CA PHE A 95 -1.50 1.95 -18.67
C PHE A 95 -1.13 0.56 -19.22
N LEU A 96 0.16 0.32 -19.49
CA LEU A 96 0.65 -1.01 -19.81
C LEU A 96 0.45 -1.94 -18.60
N LYS A 97 0.14 -3.20 -18.90
CA LYS A 97 0.08 -4.23 -17.87
C LYS A 97 1.51 -4.66 -17.55
N MET A 98 1.72 -5.08 -16.31
CA MET A 98 2.93 -5.79 -15.91
C MET A 98 2.91 -7.18 -16.56
N GLU A 99 4.09 -7.70 -16.83
CA GLU A 99 4.20 -9.07 -17.34
C GLU A 99 3.82 -10.07 -16.24
N PRO A 100 3.17 -11.21 -16.56
CA PRO A 100 2.71 -12.19 -15.57
C PRO A 100 3.80 -12.74 -14.64
N GLY A 101 5.08 -12.66 -15.02
CA GLY A 101 6.20 -13.07 -14.18
C GLY A 101 6.71 -11.99 -13.20
N GLU A 102 6.27 -10.74 -13.37
CA GLU A 102 6.72 -9.60 -12.54
C GLU A 102 5.79 -9.31 -11.37
N VAL A 103 4.55 -9.82 -11.41
CA VAL A 103 3.52 -9.57 -10.39
C VAL A 103 2.87 -10.87 -9.97
N ASP A 104 2.81 -11.11 -8.66
CA ASP A 104 2.00 -12.14 -8.03
C ASP A 104 0.90 -11.49 -7.19
N SER A 105 -0.37 -11.80 -7.50
CA SER A 105 -1.52 -11.27 -6.76
C SER A 105 -1.76 -11.97 -5.43
N LEU A 106 -1.04 -13.07 -5.14
CA LEU A 106 -1.13 -13.86 -3.91
C LEU A 106 -2.55 -14.38 -3.62
N GLY A 107 -3.31 -14.65 -4.69
CA GLY A 107 -4.71 -15.07 -4.64
C GLY A 107 -5.68 -14.01 -4.14
N GLU A 108 -5.28 -12.74 -4.05
CA GLU A 108 -6.18 -11.62 -3.77
C GLU A 108 -6.91 -11.20 -5.06
N VAL A 109 -8.20 -10.87 -4.89
CA VAL A 109 -9.03 -10.33 -5.97
C VAL A 109 -8.58 -8.91 -6.35
N TYR A 110 -9.03 -8.44 -7.51
CA TYR A 110 -8.79 -7.06 -7.94
C TYR A 110 -9.45 -6.05 -7.00
N ASP A 111 -8.68 -5.09 -6.48
CA ASP A 111 -9.16 -4.13 -5.48
C ASP A 111 -9.33 -2.72 -6.04
N PHE A 112 -10.55 -2.39 -6.48
CA PHE A 112 -10.93 -1.04 -6.91
C PHE A 112 -10.67 0.04 -5.86
N GLY A 113 -10.73 -0.33 -4.58
CA GLY A 113 -10.50 0.56 -3.44
C GLY A 113 -9.02 0.72 -3.07
N SER A 114 -8.11 0.00 -3.74
CA SER A 114 -6.68 0.04 -3.44
C SER A 114 -6.13 1.46 -3.46
N ILE A 115 -5.27 1.78 -2.49
CA ILE A 115 -4.52 3.03 -2.48
C ILE A 115 -3.62 3.13 -3.73
N MET A 116 -3.28 1.99 -4.35
CA MET A 116 -2.44 1.89 -5.55
C MET A 116 -3.23 2.02 -6.85
N HIS A 117 -4.56 2.04 -6.81
CA HIS A 117 -5.38 2.21 -8.01
C HIS A 117 -5.38 3.67 -8.48
N TYR A 118 -5.33 3.90 -9.80
CA TYR A 118 -5.51 5.23 -10.40
C TYR A 118 -6.95 5.73 -10.29
N ALA A 119 -7.13 7.06 -10.31
CA ALA A 119 -8.44 7.67 -10.46
C ALA A 119 -8.94 7.55 -11.91
N ARG A 120 -10.26 7.66 -12.10
CA ARG A 120 -10.95 7.47 -13.39
C ARG A 120 -10.41 8.31 -14.55
N ASN A 121 -9.88 9.50 -14.27
CA ASN A 121 -9.38 10.46 -15.26
C ASN A 121 -7.86 10.73 -15.15
N THR A 122 -7.10 9.83 -14.50
CA THR A 122 -5.64 9.97 -14.39
C THR A 122 -5.02 10.01 -15.78
N PHE A 123 -4.11 10.96 -16.05
CA PHE A 123 -3.52 11.22 -17.38
C PHE A 123 -4.55 11.43 -18.52
N SER A 124 -5.75 11.93 -18.19
CA SER A 124 -6.76 12.23 -19.20
C SER A 124 -6.48 13.55 -19.92
N ARG A 125 -6.82 13.61 -21.20
CA ARG A 125 -6.80 14.86 -22.00
C ARG A 125 -7.88 15.87 -21.59
N GLY A 126 -8.84 15.47 -20.76
CA GLY A 126 -9.90 16.35 -20.27
C GLY A 126 -10.46 15.90 -18.92
N ILE A 127 -10.82 16.85 -18.05
CA ILE A 127 -11.23 16.57 -16.67
C ILE A 127 -12.48 15.66 -16.55
N PHE A 128 -13.36 15.71 -17.55
CA PHE A 128 -14.60 14.91 -17.62
C PHE A 128 -14.46 13.66 -18.50
N LEU A 129 -13.26 13.38 -19.01
CA LEU A 129 -12.99 12.21 -19.84
C LEU A 129 -12.31 11.15 -19.00
N ASP A 130 -12.94 9.98 -18.91
CA ASP A 130 -12.35 8.83 -18.21
C ASP A 130 -11.27 8.17 -19.07
N THR A 131 -10.17 7.79 -18.43
CA THR A 131 -9.14 6.88 -18.97
C THR A 131 -9.31 5.48 -18.42
N ILE A 132 -9.91 5.30 -17.24
CA ILE A 132 -10.19 4.01 -16.60
C ILE A 132 -11.65 3.93 -16.20
N LEU A 133 -12.33 2.89 -16.66
CA LEU A 133 -13.73 2.61 -16.32
C LEU A 133 -13.87 1.19 -15.77
N PRO A 134 -14.33 0.98 -14.52
CA PRO A 134 -14.67 -0.36 -14.02
C PRO A 134 -15.68 -1.05 -14.95
N ARG A 135 -15.61 -2.38 -15.10
CA ARG A 135 -16.45 -3.14 -16.04
C ARG A 135 -17.79 -3.59 -15.45
N TYR A 136 -17.85 -3.82 -14.15
CA TYR A 136 -19.03 -4.31 -13.46
C TYR A 136 -19.31 -3.52 -12.18
N ASP A 137 -20.51 -3.73 -11.64
CA ASP A 137 -20.96 -3.12 -10.40
C ASP A 137 -20.63 -4.03 -9.22
N VAL A 138 -20.26 -3.43 -8.09
CA VAL A 138 -20.03 -4.12 -6.82
C VAL A 138 -21.12 -3.67 -5.87
N ASN A 139 -21.92 -4.61 -5.37
CA ASN A 139 -23.10 -4.32 -4.55
C ASN A 139 -24.11 -3.38 -5.23
N GLY A 140 -24.31 -3.54 -6.55
CA GLY A 140 -25.29 -2.77 -7.33
C GLY A 140 -24.87 -1.35 -7.67
N VAL A 141 -23.60 -0.97 -7.44
CA VAL A 141 -23.07 0.35 -7.80
C VAL A 141 -21.70 0.20 -8.47
N ARG A 142 -21.41 1.05 -9.45
CA ARG A 142 -20.08 1.14 -10.07
C ARG A 142 -19.05 1.47 -8.98
N PRO A 143 -18.01 0.63 -8.76
CA PRO A 143 -17.08 0.85 -7.68
C PRO A 143 -16.27 2.15 -7.91
N PRO A 144 -16.11 3.01 -6.87
CA PRO A 144 -15.23 4.16 -6.97
C PRO A 144 -13.76 3.70 -7.01
N ILE A 145 -12.93 4.41 -7.78
CA ILE A 145 -11.50 4.14 -7.94
C ILE A 145 -10.66 5.38 -7.68
N GLY A 146 -9.41 5.19 -7.24
CA GLY A 146 -8.45 6.28 -7.04
C GLY A 146 -8.50 6.98 -5.70
N GLN A 147 -9.07 6.35 -4.67
CA GLN A 147 -9.06 6.92 -3.33
C GLN A 147 -7.62 7.14 -2.83
N ARG A 148 -7.40 8.25 -2.10
CA ARG A 148 -6.12 8.61 -1.47
C ARG A 148 -6.33 9.00 0.00
N THR A 149 -7.05 8.14 0.72
CA THR A 149 -7.44 8.41 2.12
C THR A 149 -6.80 7.45 3.10
N ARG A 150 -6.78 6.14 2.79
CA ARG A 150 -6.25 5.08 3.66
C ARG A 150 -5.99 3.82 2.86
N LEU A 151 -5.27 2.87 3.44
CA LEU A 151 -5.20 1.51 2.91
C LEU A 151 -6.59 0.87 2.86
N SER A 152 -6.88 0.21 1.75
CA SER A 152 -8.04 -0.65 1.60
C SER A 152 -7.88 -1.96 2.38
N LYS A 153 -8.95 -2.76 2.44
CA LYS A 153 -8.86 -4.10 3.03
C LYS A 153 -7.97 -5.02 2.18
N GLY A 154 -8.00 -4.91 0.84
CA GLY A 154 -7.15 -5.70 -0.05
C GLY A 154 -5.69 -5.32 0.07
N ASP A 155 -5.35 -4.02 0.11
CA ASP A 155 -3.95 -3.55 0.33
C ASP A 155 -3.35 -4.19 1.59
N ILE A 156 -4.12 -4.21 2.69
CA ILE A 156 -3.67 -4.77 3.97
C ILE A 156 -3.53 -6.29 3.89
N ALA A 157 -4.52 -6.98 3.31
CA ALA A 157 -4.51 -8.43 3.18
C ALA A 157 -3.34 -8.91 2.31
N GLN A 158 -3.16 -8.28 1.15
CA GLN A 158 -2.10 -8.60 0.20
C GLN A 158 -0.72 -8.31 0.81
N ALA A 159 -0.54 -7.19 1.49
CA ALA A 159 0.74 -6.85 2.12
C ALA A 159 1.08 -7.83 3.25
N ARG A 160 0.07 -8.26 4.01
CA ARG A 160 0.24 -9.28 5.05
C ARG A 160 0.67 -10.64 4.48
N LYS A 161 0.12 -11.03 3.32
CA LYS A 161 0.55 -12.24 2.60
C LYS A 161 1.97 -12.08 2.08
N LEU A 162 2.29 -10.97 1.42
CA LEU A 162 3.61 -10.70 0.83
C LEU A 162 4.73 -10.77 1.87
N TYR A 163 4.51 -10.13 3.03
CA TYR A 163 5.48 -10.10 4.14
C TYR A 163 5.32 -11.24 5.15
N LYS A 164 4.46 -12.23 4.86
CA LYS A 164 4.21 -13.41 5.72
C LYS A 164 3.94 -13.03 7.19
N CYS A 165 3.10 -12.02 7.39
CA CYS A 165 2.77 -11.53 8.72
C CYS A 165 2.14 -12.63 9.59
N ALA A 166 2.37 -12.54 10.90
CA ALA A 166 1.75 -13.42 11.88
C ALA A 166 0.22 -13.37 11.77
N ARG A 167 -0.44 -14.52 12.00
CA ARG A 167 -1.90 -14.66 11.88
C ARG A 167 -2.67 -13.92 12.98
N CYS A 168 -1.98 -13.55 14.06
CA CYS A 168 -2.51 -12.92 15.24
C CYS A 168 -1.45 -12.01 15.89
N GLY A 169 -1.92 -11.19 16.83
CA GLY A 169 -1.15 -10.10 17.41
C GLY A 169 -1.51 -8.76 16.78
N ASP A 170 -0.93 -7.70 17.32
CA ASP A 170 -1.24 -6.33 16.92
C ASP A 170 -0.04 -5.39 17.09
N SER A 171 -0.06 -4.26 16.40
CA SER A 171 0.89 -3.15 16.56
C SER A 171 0.29 -2.12 17.51
N LEU A 172 0.75 -2.14 18.76
CA LEU A 172 0.32 -1.24 19.82
C LEU A 172 1.17 0.03 19.79
N GLN A 173 0.52 1.15 19.48
CA GLN A 173 1.13 2.48 19.37
C GLN A 173 0.42 3.53 20.24
N GLU A 174 -0.57 3.12 21.03
CA GLU A 174 -1.32 3.99 21.93
C GLU A 174 -0.59 4.12 23.27
N SER A 175 -0.90 5.18 24.04
CA SER A 175 -0.24 5.48 25.31
C SER A 175 -0.52 4.46 26.42
N ALA A 176 -1.57 3.66 26.26
CA ALA A 176 -1.92 2.53 27.11
C ALA A 176 -2.69 1.49 26.29
N GLY A 177 -2.65 0.23 26.70
CA GLY A 177 -3.39 -0.83 26.04
C GLY A 177 -3.11 -2.18 26.67
N ASN A 178 -3.91 -3.17 26.29
CA ASN A 178 -3.76 -4.54 26.76
C ASN A 178 -3.45 -5.44 25.57
N PHE A 179 -2.65 -6.47 25.81
CA PHE A 179 -2.51 -7.58 24.88
C PHE A 179 -2.74 -8.89 25.62
N SER A 180 -3.37 -9.83 24.95
CA SER A 180 -3.63 -11.16 25.48
C SER A 180 -3.57 -12.16 24.34
N SER A 181 -3.29 -13.42 24.66
CA SER A 181 -3.42 -14.51 23.69
C SER A 181 -4.82 -14.50 23.06
N PRO A 182 -4.95 -14.67 21.73
CA PRO A 182 -6.24 -14.64 21.07
C PRO A 182 -7.17 -15.69 21.67
N GLY A 183 -8.40 -15.29 21.98
CA GLY A 183 -9.41 -16.20 22.51
C GLY A 183 -9.29 -16.51 23.99
N TYR A 184 -8.19 -16.16 24.68
CA TYR A 184 -8.06 -16.39 26.13
C TYR A 184 -9.21 -15.70 26.91
N PRO A 185 -9.87 -16.39 27.87
CA PRO A 185 -9.52 -17.70 28.45
C PRO A 185 -10.05 -18.93 27.69
N ASN A 186 -10.75 -18.75 26.57
CA ASN A 186 -11.23 -19.86 25.73
C ASN A 186 -10.09 -20.53 24.95
N GLY A 187 -10.38 -21.71 24.41
CA GLY A 187 -9.43 -22.48 23.60
C GLY A 187 -8.99 -21.73 22.34
N TYR A 188 -7.70 -21.79 22.04
CA TYR A 188 -7.07 -21.23 20.85
C TYR A 188 -6.25 -22.30 20.14
N SER A 189 -5.95 -22.10 18.85
CA SER A 189 -5.19 -23.08 18.06
C SER A 189 -3.84 -23.37 18.71
N ALA A 190 -3.53 -24.66 18.90
CA ALA A 190 -2.19 -25.09 19.28
C ALA A 190 -1.17 -24.53 18.26
N TYR A 191 -0.01 -24.11 18.75
CA TYR A 191 1.08 -23.55 17.95
C TYR A 191 0.75 -22.24 17.19
N ALA A 192 -0.23 -21.47 17.66
CA ALA A 192 -0.48 -20.14 17.12
C ALA A 192 0.73 -19.22 17.36
N HIS A 193 1.37 -18.77 16.28
CA HIS A 193 2.44 -17.78 16.33
C HIS A 193 1.83 -16.37 16.22
N CYS A 194 1.67 -15.71 17.37
CA CYS A 194 1.17 -14.35 17.48
C CYS A 194 2.31 -13.38 17.81
N VAL A 195 2.30 -12.20 17.20
CA VAL A 195 3.34 -11.19 17.41
C VAL A 195 2.69 -9.86 17.75
N TRP A 196 2.91 -9.38 18.98
CA TRP A 196 2.58 -8.02 19.38
C TRP A 196 3.81 -7.14 19.26
N ARG A 197 3.68 -6.00 18.57
CA ARG A 197 4.73 -4.99 18.46
C ARG A 197 4.30 -3.78 19.27
N ILE A 198 5.06 -3.46 20.30
CA ILE A 198 4.84 -2.24 21.08
C ILE A 198 5.84 -1.20 20.59
N SER A 199 5.35 -0.07 20.10
CA SER A 199 6.19 1.02 19.59
C SER A 199 5.81 2.31 20.29
N VAL A 200 6.80 2.95 20.90
CA VAL A 200 6.66 4.22 21.61
C VAL A 200 7.50 5.31 20.93
N THR A 201 7.15 6.57 21.18
CA THR A 201 7.94 7.71 20.69
C THR A 201 9.36 7.63 21.29
N PRO A 202 10.42 7.95 20.53
CA PRO A 202 11.78 7.97 21.07
C PRO A 202 11.88 8.80 22.35
N GLY A 203 12.47 8.19 23.40
CA GLY A 203 12.58 8.80 24.73
C GLY A 203 11.49 8.38 25.72
N GLU A 204 10.39 7.79 25.26
CA GLU A 204 9.35 7.23 26.13
C GLU A 204 9.68 5.79 26.57
N LYS A 205 9.10 5.37 27.70
CA LYS A 205 9.32 4.04 28.28
C LYS A 205 8.00 3.28 28.36
N VAL A 206 8.07 1.98 28.10
CA VAL A 206 6.96 1.06 28.34
C VAL A 206 7.05 0.59 29.80
N SER A 207 5.96 0.72 30.54
CA SER A 207 5.80 0.18 31.89
C SER A 207 4.62 -0.79 31.92
N ASP A 208 4.79 -1.91 32.60
CA ASP A 208 3.70 -2.87 32.86
C ASP A 208 2.97 -2.48 34.16
N GLY A 209 1.63 -2.48 34.11
CA GLY A 209 0.77 -2.23 35.27
C GLY A 209 0.28 -3.57 35.81
N LYS A 210 0.75 -3.96 36.99
CA LYS A 210 0.22 -5.12 37.72
C LYS A 210 -1.21 -4.89 38.19
#